data_AF-A0A2D4YCG0-F1
#
_entry.id   AF-A0A2D4YCG0-F1
#
_cell.length_a   1.000
_cell.length_b   1.000
_cell.length_c   1.000
_cell.angle_alpha   90.00
_cell.angle_beta   90.00
_cell.angle_gamma   90.00
#
_symmetry.space_group_name_H-M   'P 1'
#
loop_
_entity.id
_entity.type
_entity.pdbx_description
1 polymer ?
#
loop_
_entity_poly.entity_id
_entity_poly.type
_entity_poly.pdbx_seq_one_letter_code
_entity_poly.pdbx_strand_id
1 'polypeptide(L)'
;MENTTSRTKNVTLSFKTTTEEKTALQQIAIEKQISRSELISSLVHAYKHSYDFIGKSSPREEELKLELEKTKKENRRLKLSIENATHRIEMEEKANRKYAKEQMKTNKTIFDLQEELKTSNSEISRLMETLNANQPIEKENDDFNLLYGSLGSLIISGLALFFAPKLFND
;
A
#
# COMPACT_ATOMS: atom_id res chain seq x y z
N MET A 1 -73.18 13.25 5.31
CA MET A 1 -71.92 12.90 5.98
C MET A 1 -72.28 12.04 7.17
N GLU A 2 -72.06 10.73 7.07
CA GLU A 2 -72.37 9.78 8.14
C GLU A 2 -71.46 10.05 9.34
N ASN A 3 -72.09 10.35 10.47
CA ASN A 3 -71.44 10.51 11.76
C ASN A 3 -71.12 9.09 12.25
N THR A 4 -69.94 8.58 11.92
CA THR A 4 -69.44 7.31 12.47
C THR A 4 -69.06 7.56 13.93
N THR A 5 -70.06 7.61 14.81
CA THR A 5 -69.87 7.51 16.25
C THR A 5 -69.16 6.18 16.50
N SER A 6 -67.84 6.23 16.68
CA SER A 6 -67.01 5.07 16.98
C SER A 6 -67.58 4.37 18.22
N ARG A 7 -68.32 3.28 17.98
CA ARG A 7 -69.00 2.52 19.03
C ARG A 7 -67.94 1.79 19.84
N THR A 8 -67.40 2.47 20.84
CA THR A 8 -66.41 1.92 21.77
C THR A 8 -67.06 0.76 22.52
N LYS A 9 -66.42 -0.41 22.46
CA LYS A 9 -66.80 -1.57 23.27
C LYS A 9 -65.75 -1.73 24.35
N ASN A 10 -66.20 -1.82 25.59
CA ASN A 10 -65.31 -2.13 26.70
C ASN A 10 -64.87 -3.58 26.57
N VAL A 11 -63.57 -3.82 26.74
CA VAL A 11 -62.96 -5.16 26.76
C VAL A 11 -62.37 -5.37 28.14
N THR A 12 -62.75 -6.47 28.80
CA THR A 12 -62.16 -6.88 30.07
C THR A 12 -61.16 -7.99 29.84
N LEU A 13 -59.90 -7.75 30.19
CA LEU A 13 -58.82 -8.74 30.16
C LEU A 13 -58.34 -8.98 31.59
N SER A 14 -58.14 -10.25 31.95
CA SER A 14 -57.62 -10.66 33.25
C SER A 14 -56.37 -11.50 33.04
N PHE A 15 -55.31 -11.13 33.76
CA PHE A 15 -54.01 -11.81 33.70
C PHE A 15 -53.71 -12.45 35.05
N LYS A 16 -53.12 -13.64 35.04
CA LYS A 16 -52.49 -14.20 36.24
C LYS A 16 -51.07 -13.65 36.31
N THR A 17 -50.77 -12.91 37.36
CA THR A 17 -49.45 -12.31 37.61
C THR A 17 -49.06 -12.53 39.05
N THR A 18 -47.79 -12.41 39.36
CA THR A 18 -47.33 -12.35 40.74
C THR A 18 -47.65 -10.97 41.36
N THR A 19 -47.58 -10.88 42.69
CA THR A 19 -47.76 -9.61 43.41
C THR A 19 -46.67 -8.59 43.04
N GLU A 20 -45.45 -9.07 42.80
CA GLU A 20 -44.29 -8.25 42.40
C GLU A 20 -44.50 -7.62 41.03
N GLU A 21 -44.87 -8.42 40.02
CA GLU A 21 -45.16 -7.95 38.66
C GLU A 21 -46.28 -6.91 38.64
N LYS A 22 -47.33 -7.14 39.45
CA LYS A 22 -48.45 -6.21 39.58
C LYS A 22 -47.99 -4.85 40.14
N THR A 23 -47.07 -4.87 41.09
CA THR A 23 -46.52 -3.66 41.72
C THR A 23 -45.61 -2.92 40.76
N ALA A 24 -44.75 -3.64 40.03
CA ALA A 24 -43.87 -3.07 39.01
C ALA A 24 -44.67 -2.39 37.88
N LEU A 25 -45.71 -3.04 37.36
CA LEU A 25 -46.59 -2.44 36.34
C LEU A 25 -47.31 -1.19 36.86
N GLN A 26 -47.72 -1.19 38.13
CA GLN A 26 -48.34 -0.03 38.76
C GLN A 26 -47.35 1.13 38.89
N GLN A 27 -46.10 0.85 39.26
CA GLN A 27 -45.04 1.84 39.39
C GLN A 27 -44.71 2.48 38.04
N ILE A 28 -44.56 1.68 36.98
CA ILE A 28 -44.32 2.18 35.61
C ILE A 28 -45.49 3.07 35.15
N ALA A 29 -46.74 2.68 35.45
CA ALA A 29 -47.90 3.48 35.09
C ALA A 29 -47.91 4.85 35.80
N ILE A 30 -47.55 4.87 37.09
CA ILE A 30 -47.41 6.10 37.89
C ILE A 30 -46.30 7.00 37.34
N GLU A 31 -45.13 6.43 37.05
CA GLU A 31 -43.99 7.16 36.47
C GLU A 31 -44.34 7.82 35.13
N LYS A 32 -45.18 7.15 34.32
CA LYS A 32 -45.64 7.66 33.03
C LYS A 32 -46.92 8.50 33.11
N GLN A 33 -47.47 8.72 34.30
CA GLN A 33 -48.70 9.47 34.55
C GLN A 33 -49.93 8.97 33.77
N ILE A 34 -50.03 7.65 33.56
CA ILE A 34 -51.14 7.02 32.85
C ILE A 34 -51.81 5.96 33.72
N SER A 35 -53.05 5.59 33.40
CA SER A 35 -53.69 4.46 34.07
C SER A 35 -53.01 3.14 33.71
N ARG A 36 -53.06 2.17 34.62
CA ARG A 36 -52.53 0.82 34.35
C ARG A 36 -53.21 0.18 33.14
N SER A 37 -54.50 0.43 32.94
CA SER A 37 -55.25 -0.03 31.76
C SER A 37 -54.74 0.57 30.46
N GLU A 38 -54.40 1.86 30.45
CA GLU A 38 -53.82 2.54 29.27
C GLU A 38 -52.41 2.03 28.98
N LEU A 39 -51.60 1.81 30.01
CA LEU A 39 -50.28 1.21 29.86
C LEU A 39 -50.36 -0.15 29.16
N ILE A 40 -51.23 -1.05 29.66
CA ILE A 40 -51.41 -2.38 29.07
C ILE A 40 -51.99 -2.29 27.66
N SER A 41 -52.98 -1.43 27.43
CA SER A 41 -53.55 -1.21 26.10
C SER A 41 -52.49 -0.72 25.10
N SER A 42 -51.64 0.21 25.52
CA SER A 42 -50.52 0.74 24.72
C SER A 42 -49.50 -0.35 24.38
N LEU A 43 -49.10 -1.17 25.36
CA LEU A 43 -48.19 -2.29 25.12
C LEU A 43 -48.78 -3.31 24.15
N VAL A 44 -50.03 -3.72 24.36
CA VAL A 44 -50.71 -4.66 23.45
C VAL A 44 -50.80 -4.06 22.05
N HIS A 45 -51.13 -2.78 21.91
CA HIS A 45 -51.22 -2.13 20.62
C HIS A 45 -49.86 -1.98 19.92
N ALA A 46 -48.81 -1.65 20.66
CA ALA A 46 -47.47 -1.47 20.13
C ALA A 46 -46.87 -2.79 19.62
N TYR A 47 -47.14 -3.90 20.32
CA TYR A 47 -46.54 -5.20 20.03
C TYR A 47 -47.49 -6.20 19.37
N LYS A 48 -48.71 -5.81 18.98
CA LYS A 48 -49.72 -6.71 18.37
C LYS A 48 -49.24 -7.47 17.13
N HIS A 49 -48.31 -6.90 16.37
CA HIS A 49 -47.72 -7.52 15.17
C HIS A 49 -46.37 -8.18 15.44
N SER A 50 -45.86 -8.05 16.66
CA SER A 50 -44.54 -8.54 17.06
C SER A 50 -44.60 -9.82 17.89
N TYR A 51 -45.80 -10.39 18.09
CA TYR A 51 -46.00 -11.58 18.93
C TYR A 51 -45.15 -12.76 18.46
N ASP A 52 -45.08 -12.99 17.14
CA ASP A 52 -44.31 -14.08 16.54
C ASP A 52 -42.79 -13.92 16.69
N PHE A 53 -42.34 -12.71 17.03
CA PHE A 53 -40.94 -12.34 17.23
C PHE A 53 -40.57 -12.24 18.71
N ILE A 54 -41.48 -12.52 19.63
CA ILE A 54 -41.14 -12.59 21.06
C ILE A 54 -40.14 -13.74 21.27
N GLY A 55 -38.92 -13.39 21.69
CA GLY A 55 -37.82 -14.35 21.87
C GLY A 55 -37.08 -14.73 20.59
N LYS A 56 -37.38 -14.09 19.45
CA LYS A 56 -36.66 -14.24 18.18
C LYS A 56 -36.14 -12.88 17.71
N SER A 57 -35.11 -12.88 16.88
CA SER A 57 -34.66 -11.65 16.22
C SER A 57 -35.74 -11.15 15.27
N SER A 58 -35.99 -9.84 15.26
CA SER A 58 -36.91 -9.27 14.28
C SER A 58 -36.30 -9.35 12.87
N PRO A 59 -37.10 -9.37 11.80
CA PRO A 59 -36.57 -9.42 10.42
C PRO A 59 -35.60 -8.26 10.14
N ARG A 60 -35.90 -7.08 10.71
CA ARG A 60 -35.05 -5.89 10.62
C ARG A 60 -33.70 -6.07 11.33
N GLU A 61 -33.69 -6.75 12.47
CA GLU A 61 -32.44 -7.05 13.19
C GLU A 61 -31.58 -8.06 12.41
N GLU A 62 -32.19 -9.04 11.75
CA GLU A 62 -31.47 -9.99 10.89
C GLU A 62 -30.88 -9.31 9.65
N GLU A 63 -31.64 -8.43 9.01
CA GLU A 63 -31.16 -7.61 7.88
C GLU A 63 -29.96 -6.74 8.29
N LEU A 64 -30.08 -6.02 9.41
CA LEU A 64 -29.00 -5.19 9.94
C LEU A 64 -27.76 -6.02 10.28
N LYS A 65 -27.95 -7.23 10.83
CA LYS A 65 -26.85 -8.14 11.15
C LYS A 65 -26.13 -8.61 9.88
N LEU A 66 -26.88 -8.95 8.83
CA LEU A 66 -26.30 -9.34 7.54
C LEU A 66 -25.53 -8.19 6.88
N GLU A 67 -26.07 -6.97 6.91
CA GLU A 67 -25.41 -5.77 6.38
C GLU A 67 -24.11 -5.46 7.14
N LEU A 68 -24.14 -5.60 8.47
CA LEU A 68 -22.98 -5.40 9.32
C LEU A 68 -21.87 -6.42 9.03
N GLU A 69 -22.23 -7.69 8.82
CA GLU A 69 -21.25 -8.73 8.42
C GLU A 69 -20.68 -8.48 7.03
N LYS A 70 -21.50 -8.03 6.07
CA LYS A 70 -21.03 -7.65 4.72
C LYS A 70 -20.02 -6.49 4.81
N THR A 71 -20.36 -5.46 5.58
CA THR A 71 -19.51 -4.27 5.76
C THR A 71 -18.20 -4.61 6.45
N LYS A 72 -18.21 -5.49 7.46
CA LYS A 72 -16.98 -5.99 8.11
C LYS A 72 -16.07 -6.73 7.13
N LYS A 73 -16.66 -7.60 6.29
CA LYS A 73 -15.90 -8.37 5.29
C LYS A 73 -15.23 -7.44 4.27
N GLU A 74 -15.95 -6.42 3.81
CA GLU A 74 -15.40 -5.42 2.90
C GLU A 74 -14.28 -4.62 3.54
N ASN A 75 -14.48 -4.14 4.77
CA ASN A 75 -13.44 -3.45 5.54
C ASN A 75 -12.18 -4.30 5.70
N ARG A 76 -12.32 -5.60 5.98
CA ARG A 76 -11.18 -6.52 6.08
C ARG A 76 -10.43 -6.64 4.75
N ARG A 77 -11.17 -6.74 3.62
CA ARG A 77 -10.57 -6.80 2.29
C ARG A 77 -9.79 -5.53 1.96
N LEU A 78 -10.36 -4.37 2.25
CA LEU A 78 -9.72 -3.07 2.01
C LEU A 78 -8.47 -2.89 2.86
N LYS A 79 -8.52 -3.26 4.14
CA LYS A 79 -7.33 -3.23 5.02
C LYS A 79 -6.18 -4.07 4.47
N LEU A 80 -6.45 -5.31 4.06
CA LEU A 80 -5.44 -6.18 3.45
C LEU A 80 -4.89 -5.59 2.14
N SER A 81 -5.75 -4.96 1.33
CA SER A 81 -5.31 -4.30 0.09
C SER A 81 -4.37 -3.13 0.37
N ILE A 82 -4.65 -2.34 1.40
CA ILE A 82 -3.79 -1.23 1.83
C ILE A 82 -2.46 -1.76 2.35
N GLU A 83 -2.48 -2.76 3.22
CA GLU A 83 -1.27 -3.38 3.76
C GLU A 83 -0.36 -3.93 2.67
N ASN A 84 -0.93 -4.64 1.69
CA ASN A 84 -0.19 -5.14 0.53
C ASN A 84 0.37 -4.01 -0.33
N ALA A 85 -0.38 -2.93 -0.54
CA ALA A 85 0.09 -1.77 -1.30
C ALA A 85 1.25 -1.07 -0.59
N THR A 86 1.15 -0.85 0.72
CA THR A 86 2.22 -0.29 1.54
C THR A 86 3.48 -1.15 1.48
N HIS A 87 3.35 -2.47 1.65
CA HIS A 87 4.48 -3.38 1.56
C HIS A 87 5.17 -3.34 0.19
N ARG A 88 4.40 -3.20 -0.90
CA ARG A 88 4.97 -3.03 -2.25
C ARG A 88 5.78 -1.74 -2.37
N ILE A 89 5.24 -0.63 -1.86
CA ILE A 89 5.94 0.66 -1.85
C ILE A 89 7.25 0.55 -1.06
N GLU A 90 7.21 -0.02 0.14
CA GLU A 90 8.41 -0.18 0.98
C GLU A 90 9.50 -1.02 0.27
N MET A 91 9.11 -2.08 -0.42
CA MET A 91 10.02 -2.91 -1.19
C MET A 91 10.64 -2.15 -2.37
N GLU A 92 9.83 -1.37 -3.09
CA GLU A 92 10.30 -0.56 -4.22
C GLU A 92 11.22 0.57 -3.75
N GLU A 93 10.88 1.27 -2.67
CA GLU A 93 11.75 2.28 -2.06
C GLU A 93 13.08 1.69 -1.59
N LYS A 94 13.06 0.49 -1.00
CA LYS A 94 14.29 -0.21 -0.58
C LYS A 94 15.15 -0.57 -1.78
N ALA A 95 14.54 -1.02 -2.88
CA ALA A 95 15.25 -1.28 -4.12
C ALA A 95 15.84 0.01 -4.70
N ASN A 96 15.06 1.08 -4.78
CA ASN A 96 15.51 2.39 -5.29
C ASN A 96 16.67 2.97 -4.48
N ARG A 97 16.63 2.87 -3.14
CA ARG A 97 17.75 3.26 -2.28
C ARG A 97 19.01 2.45 -2.57
N LYS A 98 18.88 1.14 -2.84
CA LYS A 98 20.01 0.28 -3.21
C LYS A 98 20.60 0.70 -4.56
N TYR A 99 19.76 0.90 -5.57
CA TYR A 99 20.18 1.38 -6.89
C TYR A 99 20.87 2.75 -6.83
N ALA A 100 20.31 3.70 -6.08
CA ALA A 100 20.92 5.02 -5.91
C ALA A 100 22.30 4.92 -5.26
N LYS A 101 22.46 4.08 -4.24
CA LYS A 101 23.76 3.84 -3.59
C LYS A 101 24.78 3.22 -4.54
N GLU A 102 24.36 2.30 -5.40
CA GLU A 102 25.22 1.65 -6.39
C GLU A 102 25.63 2.61 -7.51
N GLN A 103 24.71 3.46 -7.98
CA GLN A 103 25.04 4.53 -8.93
C GLN A 103 26.03 5.53 -8.34
N MET A 104 25.85 5.95 -7.07
CA MET A 104 26.81 6.84 -6.41
C MET A 104 28.21 6.23 -6.33
N LYS A 105 28.31 4.93 -6.01
CA LYS A 105 29.60 4.22 -6.02
C LYS A 105 30.21 4.18 -7.42
N THR A 106 29.42 3.85 -8.42
CA THR A 106 29.87 3.79 -9.81
C THR A 106 30.35 5.14 -10.30
N ASN A 107 29.60 6.22 -10.03
CA ASN A 107 29.98 7.58 -10.39
C ASN A 107 31.29 8.00 -9.72
N LYS A 108 31.50 7.62 -8.45
CA LYS A 108 32.77 7.85 -7.77
C LYS A 108 33.92 7.12 -8.49
N THR A 109 33.74 5.84 -8.81
CA THR A 109 34.76 5.07 -9.54
C THR A 109 35.05 5.66 -10.93
N ILE A 110 34.02 6.11 -11.65
CA ILE A 110 34.20 6.79 -12.95
C ILE A 110 35.04 8.06 -12.78
N PHE A 111 34.74 8.86 -11.74
CA PHE A 111 35.48 10.07 -11.46
C PHE A 111 36.95 9.78 -11.13
N ASP A 112 37.20 8.80 -10.25
CA ASP A 112 38.56 8.39 -9.87
C ASP A 112 39.35 7.91 -11.12
N LEU A 113 38.73 7.08 -11.97
CA LEU A 113 39.35 6.60 -13.22
C LEU A 113 39.61 7.73 -14.24
N GLN A 114 38.74 8.75 -14.31
CA GLN A 114 38.95 9.91 -15.18
C GLN A 114 40.16 10.73 -14.72
N GLU A 115 40.36 10.85 -13.42
CA GLU A 115 41.53 11.51 -12.84
C GLU A 115 42.82 10.73 -13.17
N GLU A 116 42.83 9.40 -12.97
CA GLU A 116 43.96 8.53 -13.34
C GLU A 116 44.27 8.56 -14.84
N LEU A 117 43.24 8.59 -15.70
CA LEU A 117 43.44 8.71 -17.14
C LEU A 117 44.09 10.06 -17.51
N LYS A 118 43.69 11.15 -16.84
CA LYS A 118 44.24 12.48 -17.07
C LYS A 118 45.70 12.57 -16.64
N THR A 119 46.06 12.00 -15.49
CA THR A 119 47.46 11.95 -15.03
C THR A 119 48.31 11.11 -15.99
N SER A 120 47.85 9.92 -16.35
CA SER A 120 48.55 9.05 -17.30
C SER A 120 48.75 9.73 -18.67
N ASN A 121 47.71 10.38 -19.22
CA ASN A 121 47.84 11.13 -20.47
C ASN A 121 48.85 12.28 -20.38
N SER A 122 48.93 12.97 -19.23
CA SER A 122 49.91 14.03 -19.01
C SER A 122 51.34 13.48 -18.93
N GLU A 123 51.52 12.30 -18.33
CA GLU A 123 52.81 11.61 -18.28
C GLU A 123 53.25 11.13 -19.66
N ILE A 124 52.35 10.53 -20.45
CA ILE A 124 52.60 10.15 -21.84
C ILE A 124 53.01 11.38 -22.65
N SER A 125 52.31 12.51 -22.49
CA SER A 125 52.64 13.76 -23.20
C SER A 125 54.06 14.25 -22.84
N ARG A 126 54.43 14.19 -21.56
CA ARG A 126 55.79 14.53 -21.10
C ARG A 126 56.84 13.57 -21.65
N LEU A 127 56.56 12.27 -21.66
CA LEU A 127 57.46 11.26 -22.22
C LEU A 127 57.62 11.41 -23.74
N MET A 128 56.56 11.77 -24.46
CA MET A 128 56.65 12.11 -25.89
C MET A 128 57.50 13.36 -26.13
N GLU A 129 57.36 14.38 -25.29
CA GLU A 129 58.18 15.59 -25.36
C GLU A 129 59.67 15.28 -25.12
N THR A 130 59.98 14.47 -24.10
CA THR A 130 61.38 14.05 -23.85
C THR A 130 61.93 13.13 -24.92
N LEU A 131 61.10 12.23 -25.49
CA LEU A 131 61.49 11.39 -26.62
C LEU A 131 61.83 12.25 -27.85
N ASN A 132 60.98 13.23 -28.19
CA ASN A 132 61.21 14.15 -29.29
C ASN A 132 62.44 15.06 -29.05
N ALA A 133 62.70 15.44 -27.81
CA ALA A 133 63.89 16.23 -27.45
C ALA A 133 65.20 15.41 -27.49
N ASN A 134 65.12 14.08 -27.32
CA ASN A 134 66.26 13.17 -27.33
C ASN A 134 66.45 12.44 -28.67
N GLN A 135 65.68 12.78 -29.71
CA GLN A 135 65.93 12.26 -31.05
C GLN A 135 67.28 12.78 -31.57
N PRO A 136 68.25 11.92 -31.92
CA PRO A 136 69.42 12.36 -32.66
C PRO A 136 68.97 12.93 -34.00
N ILE A 137 69.56 14.05 -34.40
CA ILE A 137 69.43 14.58 -35.76
C ILE A 137 70.16 13.61 -36.70
N GLU A 138 69.50 12.53 -37.08
CA GLU A 138 69.87 11.76 -38.27
C GLU A 138 68.81 11.97 -39.34
N LYS A 139 69.24 12.67 -40.39
CA LYS A 139 68.56 12.70 -41.67
C LYS A 139 68.64 11.30 -42.27
N GLU A 140 67.52 10.59 -42.39
CA GLU A 140 67.00 10.07 -43.68
C GLU A 140 65.62 9.42 -43.51
N ASN A 141 64.87 9.37 -44.60
CA ASN A 141 63.46 8.99 -44.72
C ASN A 141 63.25 7.47 -44.61
N ASP A 142 62.21 7.03 -43.89
CA ASP A 142 61.14 6.09 -44.34
C ASP A 142 60.37 5.32 -43.22
N ASP A 143 60.63 5.52 -41.93
CA ASP A 143 60.00 4.69 -40.87
C ASP A 143 58.81 5.29 -40.11
N PHE A 144 58.30 6.47 -40.52
CA PHE A 144 57.19 7.12 -39.81
C PHE A 144 55.87 6.34 -39.92
N ASN A 145 55.60 5.69 -41.06
CA ASN A 145 54.39 4.86 -41.22
C ASN A 145 54.45 3.54 -40.43
N LEU A 146 55.65 2.99 -40.19
CA LEU A 146 55.84 1.76 -39.42
C LEU A 146 55.57 1.98 -37.93
N LEU A 147 55.98 3.15 -37.41
CA LEU A 147 55.81 3.49 -35.99
C LEU A 147 54.34 3.73 -35.62
N TYR A 148 53.60 4.49 -36.44
CA TYR A 148 52.15 4.67 -36.27
C TYR A 148 51.37 3.37 -36.48
N GLY A 149 51.81 2.50 -37.39
CA GLY A 149 51.25 1.16 -37.57
C GLY A 149 51.41 0.28 -36.33
N SER A 150 52.61 0.29 -35.71
CA SER A 150 52.88 -0.53 -34.52
C SER A 150 52.17 -0.02 -33.27
N LEU A 151 52.14 1.30 -33.04
CA LEU A 151 51.44 1.90 -31.89
C LEU A 151 49.92 1.74 -32.00
N GLY A 152 49.36 1.90 -33.21
CA GLY A 152 47.96 1.58 -33.48
C GLY A 152 47.63 0.11 -33.19
N SER A 153 48.52 -0.82 -33.59
CA SER A 153 48.33 -2.25 -33.33
C SER A 153 48.42 -2.64 -31.86
N LEU A 154 49.29 -1.99 -31.07
CA LEU A 154 49.42 -2.24 -29.63
C LEU A 154 48.22 -1.72 -28.85
N ILE A 155 47.67 -0.57 -29.22
CA ILE A 155 46.46 -0.02 -28.60
C ILE A 155 45.25 -0.91 -28.92
N ILE A 156 45.11 -1.37 -30.17
CA ILE A 156 44.01 -2.27 -30.57
C ILE A 156 44.16 -3.64 -29.90
N SER A 157 45.37 -4.19 -29.81
CA SER A 157 45.67 -5.44 -29.11
C SER A 157 45.39 -5.34 -27.61
N GLY A 158 45.75 -4.22 -26.99
CA GLY A 158 45.50 -3.96 -25.56
C GLY A 158 44.00 -3.85 -25.27
N LEU A 159 43.25 -3.10 -26.07
CA LEU A 159 41.78 -3.03 -25.94
C LEU A 159 41.14 -4.41 -26.19
N ALA A 160 41.58 -5.17 -27.20
CA ALA A 160 41.01 -6.48 -27.50
C ALA A 160 41.16 -7.46 -26.32
N LEU A 161 42.29 -7.45 -25.60
CA LEU A 161 42.48 -8.31 -24.42
C LEU A 161 41.59 -7.90 -23.23
N PHE A 162 41.28 -6.61 -23.07
CA PHE A 162 40.35 -6.14 -22.02
C PHE A 162 38.88 -6.43 -22.34
N PHE A 163 38.49 -6.45 -23.61
CA PHE A 163 37.10 -6.70 -24.04
C PHE A 163 36.79 -8.17 -24.40
N ALA A 164 37.80 -8.99 -24.75
CA ALA A 164 37.62 -10.39 -25.11
C ALA A 164 36.91 -11.28 -24.06
N PRO A 165 37.17 -11.18 -22.73
CA PRO A 165 36.50 -12.06 -21.78
C PRO A 165 35.00 -11.73 -21.59
N LYS A 166 34.51 -10.61 -22.14
CA LYS A 166 33.08 -10.23 -22.14
C LYS A 166 32.30 -10.67 -23.38
N LEU A 167 32.98 -11.11 -24.45
CA LEU A 167 32.35 -11.51 -25.72
C LEU A 167 32.25 -13.02 -25.91
N PHE A 168 32.93 -13.82 -25.09
CA PHE A 168 32.99 -15.30 -25.20
C PHE A 168 32.44 -16.05 -23.98
N ASN A 169 31.79 -15.36 -23.05
CA ASN A 169 31.04 -15.97 -21.95
C ASN A 169 29.54 -15.71 -22.16
N ASP A 170 28.96 -16.45 -23.11
CA ASP A 170 27.54 -16.84 -23.15
C ASP A 170 27.48 -18.37 -23.26
#